data_AF-A0A6V6ZMA6-F1
#
_entry.id   AF-A0A6V6ZMA6-F1
#
_cell.length_a   1.000
_cell.length_b   1.000
_cell.length_c   1.000
_cell.angle_alpha   90.00
_cell.angle_beta   90.00
_cell.angle_gamma   90.00
#
_symmetry.space_group_name_H-M   'P 1'
#
loop_
_entity.id
_entity.type
_entity.pdbx_description
1 polymer ?
#
loop_
_entity_poly.entity_id
_entity_poly.type
_entity_poly.pdbx_seq_one_letter_code
_entity_poly.pdbx_strand_id
1 'polypeptide(L)'
;MMRWAVILFGLALSGCTAVPPPQPPTRVNAVEEILPPVKAFTASYPTPPSRSNTNIASDFINLHFALESGTPLPVLTRFEGPVTLRLTGTPTPSMQRDLTRLLSRLQREAKIDIRQISEGQANITVEAVSQDQIHDILPNAACFVVPNSSSFEEYSRDRRKRKSSWTALRNRERIGIFIPYDVSPQEKRDCLHEEIAQALGPLNDLYHLPDSVFNDDNIHTVLTGFDMLILRATYAPELQSGMTREQVEAAIPGILSRLNPRGDSIQPQPITETPREWVNAIQKSVGPGPGSRKRFRAAQKAALIGQEQGWTDHRRAFPYYLMGRMVQFDDPQQALLHYDVALQFLRASPGTEVHRAYVTTQTASYALAQGKGSEVLPELDKAIDVMTRAENASQLATLLLLKSEALSQSGRLTQARSVRLDSLGWARYGFGSEIVVRSLVQDVAEAPANNKGG
;
A
#
# COMPACT_ATOMS: atom_id res chain seq x y z
N MET A 1 -13.51 54.80 -70.03
CA MET A 1 -14.95 54.54 -70.28
C MET A 1 -15.54 54.03 -68.96
N MET A 2 -16.12 54.92 -68.14
CA MET A 2 -17.59 55.10 -67.98
C MET A 2 -18.21 53.79 -67.43
N ARG A 3 -18.72 53.65 -66.19
CA ARG A 3 -19.73 54.39 -65.39
C ARG A 3 -19.61 53.91 -63.92
N TRP A 4 -19.55 54.75 -62.87
CA TRP A 4 -20.58 55.57 -62.19
C TRP A 4 -21.63 54.83 -61.32
N ALA A 5 -21.78 55.37 -60.09
CA ALA A 5 -22.89 55.33 -59.10
C ALA A 5 -23.00 54.08 -58.20
N VAL A 6 -22.75 54.13 -56.88
CA VAL A 6 -23.29 54.92 -55.72
C VAL A 6 -24.58 54.32 -55.14
N ILE A 7 -24.59 54.17 -53.80
CA ILE A 7 -25.67 54.24 -52.76
C ILE A 7 -25.40 53.16 -51.69
N LEU A 8 -24.82 53.48 -50.52
CA LEU A 8 -25.44 53.92 -49.25
C LEU A 8 -26.24 52.82 -48.51
N PHE A 9 -25.74 52.35 -47.35
CA PHE A 9 -26.30 52.52 -45.99
C PHE A 9 -25.86 51.40 -45.03
N GLY A 10 -25.57 51.75 -43.77
CA GLY A 10 -25.86 50.88 -42.61
C GLY A 10 -24.67 50.34 -41.82
N LEU A 11 -24.17 51.12 -40.87
CA LEU A 11 -23.46 50.63 -39.69
C LEU A 11 -24.42 49.81 -38.81
N ALA A 12 -24.09 48.55 -38.53
CA ALA A 12 -24.56 47.84 -37.35
C ALA A 12 -23.48 46.86 -36.86
N LEU A 13 -23.02 47.08 -35.63
CA LEU A 13 -22.18 46.18 -34.85
C LEU A 13 -22.78 44.76 -34.86
N SER A 14 -21.96 43.74 -35.16
CA SER A 14 -22.24 42.36 -34.77
C SER A 14 -21.00 41.79 -34.09
N GLY A 15 -21.21 41.34 -32.86
CA GLY A 15 -20.16 40.96 -31.93
C GLY A 15 -19.48 39.65 -32.27
N CYS A 16 -18.28 39.50 -31.73
CA CYS A 16 -17.61 38.23 -31.51
C CYS A 16 -18.60 37.23 -30.89
N THR A 17 -18.95 36.18 -31.61
CA THR A 17 -19.61 35.03 -31.02
C THR A 17 -18.51 34.16 -30.39
N ALA A 18 -18.40 34.24 -29.06
CA ALA A 18 -17.65 33.27 -28.29
C ALA A 18 -18.32 31.91 -28.50
N VAL A 19 -17.56 30.95 -29.03
CA VAL A 19 -17.97 29.54 -29.06
C VAL A 19 -18.20 29.11 -27.60
N PRO A 20 -19.41 28.68 -27.22
CA PRO A 20 -19.62 28.16 -25.87
C PRO A 20 -18.77 26.91 -25.69
N PRO A 21 -18.15 26.68 -24.51
CA PRO A 21 -17.47 25.43 -24.24
C PRO A 21 -18.45 24.25 -24.43
N PRO A 22 -17.98 23.08 -24.89
CA PRO A 22 -18.83 21.93 -25.10
C PRO A 22 -19.57 21.60 -23.80
N GLN A 23 -20.90 21.66 -23.83
CA GLN A 23 -21.73 21.22 -22.73
C GLN A 23 -21.59 19.70 -22.58
N PRO A 24 -21.38 19.17 -21.36
CA PRO A 24 -21.45 17.73 -21.14
C PRO A 24 -22.87 17.24 -21.45
N PRO A 25 -23.02 15.99 -21.94
CA PRO A 25 -24.31 15.47 -22.39
C PRO A 25 -25.36 15.50 -21.27
N THR A 26 -26.41 16.28 -21.48
CA THR A 26 -27.56 16.41 -20.59
C THR A 26 -28.49 15.21 -20.77
N ARG A 27 -28.32 14.16 -19.95
CA ARG A 27 -29.39 13.31 -19.37
C ARG A 27 -28.80 12.10 -18.63
N VAL A 28 -28.56 12.29 -17.34
CA VAL A 28 -29.09 11.40 -16.30
C VAL A 28 -29.52 12.34 -15.19
N ASN A 29 -30.74 12.20 -14.68
CA ASN A 29 -31.07 12.72 -13.36
C ASN A 29 -30.19 11.94 -12.36
N ALA A 30 -28.92 12.33 -12.24
CA ALA A 30 -28.13 12.00 -11.09
C ALA A 30 -28.83 12.72 -9.96
N VAL A 31 -29.70 12.00 -9.24
CA VAL A 31 -29.95 12.30 -7.84
C VAL A 31 -28.55 12.60 -7.28
N GLU A 32 -28.35 13.78 -6.73
CA GLU A 32 -27.20 14.03 -5.86
C GLU A 32 -27.31 13.00 -4.73
N GLU A 33 -26.80 11.79 -4.96
CA GLU A 33 -26.69 10.78 -3.93
C GLU A 33 -25.71 11.37 -2.93
N ILE A 34 -26.26 11.88 -1.82
CA ILE A 34 -25.51 12.32 -0.66
C ILE A 34 -24.60 11.15 -0.30
N LEU A 35 -23.29 11.31 -0.52
CA LEU A 35 -22.34 10.26 -0.23
C LEU A 35 -22.42 9.93 1.28
N PRO A 36 -22.43 8.64 1.65
CA PRO A 36 -22.46 8.27 3.06
C PRO A 36 -21.22 8.80 3.78
N PRO A 37 -21.29 8.96 5.12
CA PRO A 37 -20.13 9.38 5.91
C PRO A 37 -18.94 8.44 5.67
N VAL A 38 -17.73 9.00 5.73
CA VAL A 38 -16.49 8.22 5.62
C VAL A 38 -16.43 7.16 6.73
N LYS A 39 -16.11 5.93 6.37
CA LYS A 39 -15.88 4.84 7.33
C LYS A 39 -14.46 4.89 7.89
N ALA A 40 -14.26 4.17 8.99
CA ALA A 40 -12.94 3.96 9.58
C ALA A 40 -12.89 2.57 10.22
N PHE A 41 -11.70 1.98 10.27
CA PHE A 41 -11.47 0.75 11.00
C PHE A 41 -11.42 1.02 12.50
N THR A 42 -12.15 0.23 13.29
CA THR A 42 -12.26 0.43 14.76
C THR A 42 -11.58 -0.67 15.56
N ALA A 43 -11.39 -1.86 15.00
CA ALA A 43 -10.76 -3.00 15.64
C ALA A 43 -9.68 -3.61 14.74
N SER A 44 -8.57 -4.03 15.36
CA SER A 44 -7.50 -4.79 14.70
C SER A 44 -7.63 -6.28 14.99
N TYR A 45 -7.32 -7.13 14.03
CA TYR A 45 -7.35 -8.58 14.18
C TYR A 45 -5.97 -9.18 13.89
N PRO A 46 -4.96 -8.93 14.76
CA PRO A 46 -3.61 -9.43 14.53
C PRO A 46 -3.60 -10.96 14.55
N THR A 47 -3.00 -11.56 13.53
CA THR A 47 -2.76 -13.01 13.49
C THR A 47 -1.34 -13.30 13.96
N PRO A 48 -1.13 -14.23 14.91
CA PRO A 48 0.21 -14.61 15.33
C PRO A 48 1.06 -15.11 14.15
N PRO A 49 2.38 -14.90 14.16
CA PRO A 49 3.26 -15.44 13.13
C PRO A 49 3.15 -16.96 13.01
N SER A 50 3.15 -17.47 11.78
CA SER A 50 2.99 -18.89 11.46
C SER A 50 4.30 -19.56 11.00
N ARG A 51 5.45 -18.96 11.36
CA ARG A 51 6.79 -19.32 10.87
C ARG A 51 7.69 -19.82 12.00
N SER A 52 8.71 -20.59 11.64
CA SER A 52 9.70 -21.05 12.62
C SER A 52 10.50 -19.88 13.21
N ASN A 53 10.94 -20.02 14.46
CA ASN A 53 11.82 -19.03 15.08
C ASN A 53 13.18 -18.93 14.36
N THR A 54 13.65 -20.01 13.72
CA THR A 54 14.85 -19.99 12.88
C THR A 54 14.67 -19.09 11.66
N ASN A 55 13.52 -19.15 10.99
CA ASN A 55 13.24 -18.26 9.86
C ASN A 55 13.07 -16.81 10.32
N ILE A 56 12.29 -16.59 11.39
CA ILE A 56 12.09 -15.25 11.95
C ILE A 56 13.42 -14.63 12.41
N ALA A 57 14.33 -15.41 12.98
CA ALA A 57 15.68 -14.94 13.35
C ALA A 57 16.47 -14.46 12.14
N SER A 58 16.46 -15.22 11.04
CA SER A 58 17.10 -14.81 9.79
C SER A 58 16.47 -13.54 9.21
N ASP A 59 15.14 -13.46 9.23
CA ASP A 59 14.40 -12.28 8.75
C ASP A 59 14.71 -11.05 9.60
N PHE A 60 14.75 -11.19 10.93
CA PHE A 60 15.12 -10.13 11.85
C PHE A 60 16.48 -9.52 11.50
N ILE A 61 17.48 -10.34 11.22
CA ILE A 61 18.81 -9.88 10.83
C ILE A 61 18.77 -9.13 9.50
N ASN A 62 18.11 -9.70 8.49
CA ASN A 62 18.01 -9.10 7.16
C ASN A 62 17.24 -7.75 7.19
N LEU A 63 16.27 -7.61 8.08
CA LEU A 63 15.51 -6.37 8.29
C LEU A 63 16.31 -5.25 8.97
N HIS A 64 17.28 -5.58 9.83
CA HIS A 64 17.99 -4.60 10.67
C HIS A 64 19.42 -4.27 10.21
N PHE A 65 20.07 -5.16 9.45
CA PHE A 65 21.50 -5.04 9.10
C PHE A 65 21.77 -4.69 7.63
N ALA A 66 20.75 -4.28 6.90
CA ALA A 66 20.88 -3.74 5.55
C ALA A 66 19.88 -2.59 5.34
N LEU A 67 20.12 -1.78 4.31
CA LEU A 67 19.13 -0.90 3.71
C LEU A 67 18.50 -1.61 2.51
N GLU A 68 17.36 -1.11 2.04
CA GLU A 68 16.70 -1.55 0.79
C GLU A 68 17.63 -1.54 -0.44
N SER A 69 18.65 -0.67 -0.44
CA SER A 69 19.67 -0.63 -1.49
C SER A 69 20.63 -1.82 -1.47
N GLY A 70 20.56 -2.69 -0.44
CA GLY A 70 21.53 -3.73 -0.13
C GLY A 70 22.76 -3.24 0.64
N THR A 71 22.79 -1.96 1.01
CA THR A 71 23.93 -1.40 1.75
C THR A 71 23.91 -1.92 3.18
N PRO A 72 24.99 -2.56 3.68
CA PRO A 72 25.00 -3.09 5.04
C PRO A 72 25.00 -1.98 6.08
N LEU A 73 24.29 -2.23 7.18
CA LEU A 73 24.32 -1.41 8.38
C LEU A 73 25.29 -2.04 9.38
N PRO A 74 26.22 -1.29 9.97
CA PRO A 74 27.31 -1.87 10.75
C PRO A 74 26.87 -2.34 12.14
N VAL A 75 25.79 -1.76 12.68
CA VAL A 75 25.30 -2.01 14.04
C VAL A 75 23.78 -1.91 14.08
N LEU A 76 23.18 -2.61 15.06
CA LEU A 76 21.79 -2.39 15.43
C LEU A 76 21.62 -0.95 15.95
N THR A 77 20.52 -0.30 15.55
CA THR A 77 20.13 1.00 16.11
C THR A 77 18.66 0.95 16.50
N ARG A 78 18.35 1.46 17.70
CA ARG A 78 16.99 1.65 18.22
C ARG A 78 16.97 2.86 19.16
N PHE A 79 15.81 3.19 19.71
CA PHE A 79 15.73 4.10 20.86
C PHE A 79 16.00 3.34 22.16
N GLU A 80 16.91 3.83 23.01
CA GLU A 80 17.28 3.14 24.27
C GLU A 80 16.39 3.48 25.48
N GLY A 81 15.46 4.42 25.33
CA GLY A 81 14.53 4.83 26.39
C GLY A 81 13.10 4.95 25.89
N PRO A 82 12.19 5.46 26.73
CA PRO A 82 10.81 5.74 26.34
C PRO A 82 10.77 6.61 25.09
N VAL A 83 10.00 6.17 24.09
CA VAL A 83 9.89 6.84 22.79
C VAL A 83 8.82 7.90 22.87
N THR A 84 9.19 9.15 22.61
CA THR A 84 8.24 10.25 22.45
C THR A 84 8.02 10.55 20.98
N LEU A 85 6.76 10.77 20.60
CA LEU A 85 6.38 11.15 19.24
C LEU A 85 5.60 12.46 19.26
N ARG A 86 5.82 13.31 18.25
CA ARG A 86 4.97 14.49 18.00
C ARG A 86 4.43 14.46 16.57
N LEU A 87 3.25 15.04 16.39
CA LEU A 87 2.61 15.27 15.09
C LEU A 87 2.57 16.78 14.83
N THR A 88 3.20 17.24 13.76
CA THR A 88 3.32 18.66 13.38
C THR A 88 2.86 18.92 11.95
N GLY A 89 2.91 20.19 11.51
CA GLY A 89 2.42 20.61 10.18
C GLY A 89 0.90 20.80 10.17
N THR A 90 0.25 20.36 9.10
CA THR A 90 -1.21 20.45 8.92
C THR A 90 -1.88 19.06 8.88
N PRO A 91 -1.86 18.30 9.98
CA PRO A 91 -2.43 16.96 10.00
C PRO A 91 -3.95 16.99 9.84
N THR A 92 -4.49 16.00 9.13
CA THR A 92 -5.94 15.81 9.01
C THR A 92 -6.53 15.10 10.24
N PRO A 93 -7.82 15.27 10.56
CA PRO A 93 -8.45 14.56 11.67
C PRO A 93 -8.38 13.03 11.57
N SER A 94 -8.38 12.46 10.36
CA SER A 94 -8.18 11.01 10.17
C SER A 94 -6.77 10.58 10.56
N MET A 95 -5.76 11.36 10.16
CA MET A 95 -4.37 11.08 10.49
C MET A 95 -4.13 11.01 12.00
N GLN A 96 -4.69 11.95 12.77
CA GLN A 96 -4.57 11.92 14.24
C GLN A 96 -5.28 10.69 14.84
N ARG A 97 -6.45 10.29 14.34
CA ARG A 97 -7.15 9.08 14.82
C ARG A 97 -6.33 7.82 14.52
N ASP A 98 -5.82 7.71 13.31
CA ASP A 98 -5.05 6.55 12.86
C ASP A 98 -3.71 6.45 13.59
N LEU A 99 -3.03 7.58 13.82
CA LEU A 99 -1.84 7.64 14.67
C LEU A 99 -2.14 7.17 16.10
N THR A 100 -3.18 7.71 16.76
CA THR A 100 -3.56 7.29 18.11
C THR A 100 -3.80 5.79 18.19
N ARG A 101 -4.45 5.21 17.17
CA ARG A 101 -4.71 3.77 17.08
C ARG A 101 -3.41 2.98 16.92
N LEU A 102 -2.53 3.39 16.01
CA LEU A 102 -1.23 2.76 15.81
C LEU A 102 -0.38 2.77 17.09
N LEU A 103 -0.26 3.92 17.76
CA LEU A 103 0.47 4.03 19.03
C LEU A 103 -0.09 3.08 20.09
N SER A 104 -1.41 3.00 20.18
CA SER A 104 -2.08 2.06 21.09
C SER A 104 -1.77 0.59 20.76
N ARG A 105 -1.65 0.25 19.48
CA ARG A 105 -1.25 -1.10 19.04
C ARG A 105 0.22 -1.39 19.38
N LEU A 106 1.13 -0.47 19.09
CA LEU A 106 2.56 -0.61 19.41
C LEU A 106 2.79 -0.84 20.92
N GLN A 107 2.06 -0.12 21.77
CA GLN A 107 2.07 -0.34 23.22
C GLN A 107 1.51 -1.71 23.63
N ARG A 108 0.38 -2.14 23.07
CA ARG A 108 -0.31 -3.37 23.50
C ARG A 108 0.29 -4.64 22.91
N GLU A 109 0.59 -4.63 21.62
CA GLU A 109 1.02 -5.78 20.82
C GLU A 109 2.55 -5.92 20.88
N ALA A 110 3.29 -4.85 20.53
CA ALA A 110 4.76 -4.87 20.51
C ALA A 110 5.42 -4.54 21.86
N LYS A 111 4.64 -4.08 22.86
CA LYS A 111 5.13 -3.70 24.20
C LYS A 111 6.18 -2.58 24.18
N ILE A 112 6.10 -1.68 23.20
CA ILE A 112 6.99 -0.53 23.11
C ILE A 112 6.42 0.61 23.98
N ASP A 113 7.24 1.17 24.86
CA ASP A 113 6.93 2.39 25.59
C ASP A 113 7.03 3.58 24.64
N ILE A 114 5.95 3.84 23.91
CA ILE A 114 5.82 4.95 22.97
C ILE A 114 4.63 5.82 23.33
N ARG A 115 4.79 7.14 23.36
CA ARG A 115 3.69 8.07 23.66
C ARG A 115 3.76 9.33 22.82
N GLN A 116 2.58 9.86 22.46
CA GLN A 116 2.49 11.17 21.81
C GLN A 116 2.64 12.28 22.86
N ILE A 117 3.40 13.31 22.52
CA ILE A 117 3.55 14.55 23.30
C ILE A 117 3.11 15.75 22.46
N SER A 118 2.56 16.77 23.12
CA SER A 118 2.09 18.00 22.47
C SER A 118 3.15 19.11 22.43
N GLU A 119 4.10 19.10 23.37
CA GLU A 119 5.11 20.13 23.53
C GLU A 119 6.47 19.53 23.86
N GLY A 120 7.55 20.29 23.61
CA GLY A 120 8.93 19.87 23.84
C GLY A 120 9.56 19.13 22.65
N GLN A 121 10.75 18.58 22.87
CA GLN A 121 11.46 17.79 21.88
C GLN A 121 11.00 16.33 21.96
N ALA A 122 10.68 15.75 20.80
CA ALA A 122 10.28 14.35 20.66
C ALA A 122 11.40 13.53 20.00
N ASN A 123 11.42 12.23 20.28
CA ASN A 123 12.30 11.28 19.58
C ASN A 123 11.91 11.09 18.12
N ILE A 124 10.61 11.05 17.84
CA ILE A 124 10.05 10.95 16.50
C ILE A 124 9.22 12.20 16.22
N THR A 125 9.48 12.88 15.10
CA THR A 125 8.60 13.93 14.58
C THR A 125 7.94 13.43 13.30
N VAL A 126 6.63 13.22 13.34
CA VAL A 126 5.80 13.06 12.16
C VAL A 126 5.34 14.43 11.73
N GLU A 127 5.72 14.86 10.55
CA GLU A 127 5.33 16.15 10.00
C GLU A 127 4.46 15.95 8.76
N ALA A 128 3.25 16.51 8.81
CA ALA A 128 2.32 16.51 7.70
C ALA A 128 2.68 17.63 6.73
N VAL A 129 3.17 17.26 5.53
CA VAL A 129 3.60 18.14 4.44
C VAL A 129 2.72 17.95 3.20
N SER A 130 2.85 18.75 2.14
CA SER A 130 2.17 18.44 0.87
C SER A 130 2.92 17.38 0.07
N GLN A 131 2.22 16.66 -0.80
CA GLN A 131 2.85 15.69 -1.71
C GLN A 131 3.86 16.37 -2.66
N ASP A 132 3.55 17.58 -3.13
CA ASP A 132 4.46 18.35 -3.98
C ASP A 132 5.80 18.66 -3.27
N GLN A 133 5.76 19.02 -1.97
CA GLN A 133 6.99 19.24 -1.20
C GLN A 133 7.85 17.98 -1.15
N ILE A 134 7.24 16.80 -0.98
CA ILE A 134 7.97 15.53 -1.00
C ILE A 134 8.60 15.30 -2.37
N HIS A 135 7.83 15.44 -3.45
CA HIS A 135 8.28 15.18 -4.81
C HIS A 135 9.40 16.12 -5.28
N ASP A 136 9.45 17.36 -4.78
CA ASP A 136 10.55 18.31 -5.05
C ASP A 136 11.92 17.79 -4.59
N ILE A 137 11.94 16.92 -3.58
CA ILE A 137 13.17 16.35 -3.01
C ILE A 137 13.35 14.89 -3.44
N LEU A 138 12.27 14.11 -3.46
CA LEU A 138 12.21 12.68 -3.73
C LEU A 138 11.03 12.37 -4.69
N PRO A 139 11.22 12.49 -6.02
CA PRO A 139 10.13 12.45 -6.99
C PRO A 139 9.26 11.19 -7.03
N ASN A 140 9.74 10.08 -6.46
CA ASN A 140 9.04 8.80 -6.47
C ASN A 140 8.61 8.34 -5.06
N ALA A 141 8.82 9.15 -4.03
CA ALA A 141 8.48 8.78 -2.65
C ALA A 141 7.05 9.22 -2.31
N ALA A 142 6.27 8.32 -1.72
CA ALA A 142 4.95 8.66 -1.16
C ALA A 142 5.11 9.34 0.21
N CYS A 143 5.94 8.76 1.05
CA CYS A 143 6.40 9.24 2.35
C CYS A 143 7.85 8.80 2.54
N PHE A 144 8.52 9.31 3.57
CA PHE A 144 9.86 8.84 3.91
C PHE A 144 10.26 9.16 5.35
N VAL A 145 11.13 8.32 5.91
CA VAL A 145 11.76 8.47 7.22
C VAL A 145 13.25 8.79 7.12
N VAL A 146 13.74 9.68 7.99
CA VAL A 146 15.14 10.15 7.97
C VAL A 146 15.73 10.26 9.37
N PRO A 147 17.04 10.01 9.52
CA PRO A 147 17.70 10.18 10.80
C PRO A 147 18.08 11.64 11.07
N ASN A 148 18.17 11.99 12.34
CA ASN A 148 18.72 13.25 12.86
C ASN A 148 18.05 14.53 12.33
N SER A 149 16.76 14.45 12.03
CA SER A 149 15.93 15.61 11.66
C SER A 149 14.71 15.72 12.57
N SER A 150 14.27 16.96 12.82
CA SER A 150 13.02 17.25 13.52
C SER A 150 12.03 18.08 12.70
N SER A 151 12.38 18.48 11.46
CA SER A 151 11.45 19.07 10.51
C SER A 151 11.86 18.86 9.05
N PHE A 152 10.95 19.13 8.12
CA PHE A 152 11.16 19.01 6.69
C PHE A 152 12.19 20.05 6.20
N GLU A 153 12.15 21.27 6.74
CA GLU A 153 13.12 22.32 6.42
C GLU A 153 14.52 21.99 6.95
N GLU A 154 14.64 21.35 8.12
CA GLU A 154 15.93 20.85 8.60
C GLU A 154 16.48 19.80 7.65
N TYR A 155 15.67 18.80 7.29
CA TYR A 155 16.09 17.75 6.37
C TYR A 155 16.46 18.30 5.00
N SER A 156 15.64 19.16 4.41
CA SER A 156 15.88 19.74 3.08
C SER A 156 17.24 20.45 3.00
N ARG A 157 17.62 21.18 4.05
CA ARG A 157 18.95 21.83 4.17
C ARG A 157 20.09 20.84 4.37
N ASP A 158 19.85 19.78 5.13
CA ASP A 158 20.90 18.89 5.62
C ASP A 158 20.96 17.52 4.92
N ARG A 159 20.10 17.23 3.95
CA ARG A 159 19.95 15.91 3.30
C ARG A 159 21.24 15.34 2.70
N ARG A 160 22.17 16.20 2.27
CA ARG A 160 23.49 15.80 1.72
C ARG A 160 24.58 15.65 2.78
N LYS A 161 24.31 15.99 4.04
CA LYS A 161 25.28 15.91 5.15
C LYS A 161 25.30 14.51 5.73
N ARG A 162 26.45 14.12 6.29
CA ARG A 162 26.66 12.81 6.95
C ARG A 162 25.62 12.48 8.02
N LYS A 163 25.10 13.49 8.75
CA LYS A 163 24.10 13.28 9.80
C LYS A 163 22.78 12.70 9.28
N SER A 164 22.45 12.91 8.02
CA SER A 164 21.20 12.44 7.39
C SER A 164 21.33 11.02 6.81
N SER A 165 22.46 10.35 7.06
CA SER A 165 22.76 9.01 6.52
C SER A 165 22.52 7.93 7.57
N TRP A 166 21.69 6.94 7.23
CA TRP A 166 21.42 5.77 8.06
C TRP A 166 22.68 4.94 8.35
N THR A 167 23.58 4.78 7.39
CA THR A 167 24.82 4.01 7.57
C THR A 167 25.80 4.66 8.56
N ALA A 168 25.68 5.98 8.75
CA ALA A 168 26.45 6.74 9.72
C ALA A 168 25.81 6.77 11.12
N LEU A 169 24.55 6.34 11.25
CA LEU A 169 23.83 6.35 12.51
C LEU A 169 24.39 5.28 13.47
N ARG A 170 24.46 5.60 14.76
CA ARG A 170 24.92 4.67 15.81
C ARG A 170 23.90 4.50 16.92
N ASN A 171 23.15 5.57 17.23
CA ASN A 171 22.03 5.58 18.16
C ASN A 171 20.88 6.34 17.52
N ARG A 172 19.63 5.99 17.88
CA ARG A 172 18.46 6.78 17.49
C ARG A 172 18.09 7.74 18.61
N GLU A 173 18.14 9.02 18.30
CA GLU A 173 17.74 10.08 19.24
C GLU A 173 16.62 10.94 18.67
N ARG A 174 16.77 11.35 17.40
CA ARG A 174 15.80 12.16 16.65
C ARG A 174 15.59 11.57 15.27
N ILE A 175 14.35 11.26 14.92
CA ILE A 175 13.93 10.76 13.61
C ILE A 175 12.81 11.66 13.07
N GLY A 176 12.91 12.03 11.79
CA GLY A 176 11.88 12.76 11.07
C GLY A 176 11.12 11.82 10.14
N ILE A 177 9.79 11.95 10.11
CA ILE A 177 8.88 11.22 9.23
C ILE A 177 8.03 12.26 8.51
N PHE A 178 7.96 12.18 7.17
CA PHE A 178 7.21 13.14 6.37
C PHE A 178 6.11 12.43 5.58
N ILE A 179 4.87 12.86 5.80
CA ILE A 179 3.68 12.22 5.23
C ILE A 179 2.82 13.28 4.53
N PRO A 180 2.35 13.04 3.30
CA PRO A 180 1.53 14.00 2.58
C PRO A 180 0.14 14.13 3.22
N TYR A 181 -0.32 15.35 3.51
CA TYR A 181 -1.66 15.56 4.07
C TYR A 181 -2.78 15.48 3.03
N ASP A 182 -2.44 15.68 1.76
CA ASP A 182 -3.31 15.86 0.58
C ASP A 182 -3.58 14.56 -0.21
N VAL A 183 -3.23 13.40 0.35
CA VAL A 183 -3.58 12.07 -0.20
C VAL A 183 -4.77 11.42 0.53
N SER A 184 -5.15 10.19 0.15
CA SER A 184 -6.26 9.48 0.78
C SER A 184 -6.03 9.20 2.29
N PRO A 185 -7.09 9.08 3.12
CA PRO A 185 -6.94 8.66 4.51
C PRO A 185 -6.18 7.34 4.69
N GLN A 186 -6.44 6.36 3.81
CA GLN A 186 -5.69 5.10 3.79
C GLN A 186 -4.20 5.32 3.52
N GLU A 187 -3.81 6.03 2.45
CA GLU A 187 -2.39 6.25 2.13
C GLU A 187 -1.63 6.93 3.29
N LYS A 188 -2.25 7.93 3.95
CA LYS A 188 -1.68 8.54 5.17
C LYS A 188 -1.45 7.52 6.27
N ARG A 189 -2.42 6.63 6.51
CA ARG A 189 -2.31 5.58 7.53
C ARG A 189 -1.24 4.56 7.14
N ASP A 190 -1.19 4.15 5.89
CA ASP A 190 -0.24 3.15 5.41
C ASP A 190 1.20 3.68 5.63
N CYS A 191 1.46 4.94 5.27
CA CYS A 191 2.68 5.66 5.62
C CYS A 191 2.95 5.75 7.13
N LEU A 192 1.93 6.03 7.97
CA LEU A 192 2.12 6.02 9.42
C LEU A 192 2.61 4.66 9.93
N HIS A 193 2.08 3.57 9.40
CA HIS A 193 2.47 2.22 9.81
C HIS A 193 3.91 1.89 9.41
N GLU A 194 4.26 2.13 8.15
CA GLU A 194 5.58 1.83 7.60
C GLU A 194 6.66 2.70 8.24
N GLU A 195 6.51 4.02 8.16
CA GLU A 195 7.56 4.97 8.52
C GLU A 195 7.82 4.99 10.04
N ILE A 196 6.79 4.78 10.87
CA ILE A 196 6.97 4.66 12.33
C ILE A 196 7.64 3.33 12.66
N ALA A 197 7.29 2.23 11.99
CA ALA A 197 7.94 0.95 12.22
C ALA A 197 9.42 1.01 11.80
N GLN A 198 9.72 1.65 10.67
CA GLN A 198 11.09 1.86 10.24
C GLN A 198 11.86 2.80 11.18
N ALA A 199 11.22 3.86 11.68
CA ALA A 199 11.79 4.74 12.71
C ALA A 199 12.11 4.01 14.03
N LEU A 200 11.42 2.91 14.34
CA LEU A 200 11.63 2.13 15.56
C LEU A 200 12.76 1.08 15.45
N GLY A 201 13.00 0.47 14.28
CA GLY A 201 14.15 -0.44 14.13
C GLY A 201 14.48 -0.88 12.71
N PRO A 202 13.66 -1.70 12.06
CA PRO A 202 13.92 -2.20 10.71
C PRO A 202 14.13 -1.07 9.68
N LEU A 203 15.03 -1.24 8.71
CA LEU A 203 15.29 -0.24 7.64
C LEU A 203 15.39 -0.88 6.25
N ASN A 204 14.97 -2.13 6.14
CA ASN A 204 15.00 -2.91 4.91
C ASN A 204 13.65 -3.55 4.71
N ASP A 205 13.33 -3.79 3.45
CA ASP A 205 12.15 -4.54 3.03
C ASP A 205 12.58 -5.80 2.28
N LEU A 206 11.84 -6.88 2.51
CA LEU A 206 12.15 -8.21 2.05
C LEU A 206 10.96 -8.79 1.29
N TYR A 207 11.14 -8.96 -0.02
CA TYR A 207 10.11 -9.55 -0.90
C TYR A 207 9.64 -10.94 -0.51
N HIS A 208 10.36 -11.68 0.35
CA HIS A 208 9.96 -13.02 0.79
C HIS A 208 9.05 -13.01 2.05
N LEU A 209 8.59 -11.86 2.51
CA LEU A 209 7.69 -11.73 3.66
C LEU A 209 6.22 -11.54 3.21
N PRO A 210 5.44 -12.60 2.95
CA PRO A 210 4.08 -12.49 2.43
C PRO A 210 3.09 -11.89 3.43
N ASP A 211 3.46 -11.72 4.70
CA ASP A 211 2.62 -11.33 5.84
C ASP A 211 3.22 -10.15 6.62
N SER A 212 3.84 -9.19 5.94
CA SER A 212 4.57 -8.07 6.55
C SER A 212 4.38 -6.77 5.78
N VAL A 213 4.34 -5.65 6.49
CA VAL A 213 4.51 -4.31 5.89
C VAL A 213 5.93 -4.13 5.33
N PHE A 214 6.92 -4.82 5.88
CA PHE A 214 8.31 -4.81 5.37
C PHE A 214 8.49 -5.66 4.11
N ASN A 215 7.47 -5.75 3.26
CA ASN A 215 7.53 -6.39 1.97
C ASN A 215 7.31 -5.33 0.89
N ASP A 216 8.30 -5.20 0.00
CA ASP A 216 8.36 -4.22 -1.09
C ASP A 216 7.35 -4.51 -2.24
N ASP A 217 6.30 -5.29 -1.98
CA ASP A 217 5.17 -5.51 -2.90
C ASP A 217 3.96 -4.58 -2.63
N ASN A 218 4.00 -3.81 -1.54
CA ASN A 218 2.96 -2.86 -1.11
C ASN A 218 1.56 -3.48 -0.95
N ILE A 219 1.48 -4.77 -0.59
CA ILE A 219 0.19 -5.46 -0.41
C ILE A 219 -0.37 -5.33 1.01
N HIS A 220 0.50 -5.26 2.03
CA HIS A 220 0.08 -5.07 3.42
C HIS A 220 0.09 -3.60 3.81
N THR A 221 -1.07 -3.11 4.25
CA THR A 221 -1.29 -1.68 4.54
C THR A 221 -1.18 -1.34 6.02
N VAL A 222 -1.13 -2.35 6.89
CA VAL A 222 -1.03 -2.17 8.35
C VAL A 222 -0.11 -3.23 8.96
N LEU A 223 0.62 -2.84 10.00
CA LEU A 223 1.52 -3.74 10.74
C LEU A 223 0.80 -5.02 11.16
N THR A 224 1.38 -6.16 10.80
CA THR A 224 0.85 -7.50 11.06
C THR A 224 1.34 -8.04 12.41
N GLY A 225 0.93 -9.26 12.77
CA GLY A 225 1.48 -9.92 13.96
C GLY A 225 2.96 -10.30 13.82
N PHE A 226 3.45 -10.50 12.59
CA PHE A 226 4.88 -10.67 12.32
C PHE A 226 5.63 -9.37 12.61
N ASP A 227 5.17 -8.25 12.06
CA ASP A 227 5.82 -6.95 12.27
C ASP A 227 5.86 -6.57 13.75
N MET A 228 4.77 -6.82 14.48
CA MET A 228 4.69 -6.57 15.92
C MET A 228 5.66 -7.46 16.72
N LEU A 229 5.90 -8.71 16.30
CA LEU A 229 6.88 -9.58 16.93
C LEU A 229 8.32 -9.10 16.65
N ILE A 230 8.61 -8.69 15.41
CA ILE A 230 9.91 -8.12 15.04
C ILE A 230 10.20 -6.89 15.90
N LEU A 231 9.28 -5.93 15.93
CA LEU A 231 9.41 -4.71 16.74
C LEU A 231 9.55 -5.02 18.23
N ARG A 232 8.80 -6.00 18.76
CA ARG A 232 8.93 -6.43 20.16
C ARG A 232 10.30 -7.04 20.46
N ALA A 233 10.85 -7.81 19.52
CA ALA A 233 12.17 -8.40 19.67
C ALA A 233 13.28 -7.32 19.60
N THR A 234 13.14 -6.30 18.75
CA THR A 234 14.05 -5.14 18.68
C THR A 234 14.19 -4.43 20.04
N TYR A 235 13.10 -4.38 20.81
CA TYR A 235 13.05 -3.76 22.13
C TYR A 235 13.24 -4.75 23.29
N ALA A 236 13.70 -5.98 23.02
CA ALA A 236 14.09 -6.91 24.06
C ALA A 236 15.28 -6.35 24.86
N PRO A 237 15.35 -6.58 26.19
CA PRO A 237 16.41 -6.05 27.04
C PRO A 237 17.80 -6.62 26.69
N GLU A 238 17.86 -7.76 26.03
CA GLU A 238 19.10 -8.40 25.58
C GLU A 238 19.72 -7.69 24.35
N LEU A 239 18.95 -6.85 23.64
CA LEU A 239 19.44 -6.07 22.51
C LEU A 239 19.66 -4.62 22.92
N GLN A 240 20.67 -3.96 22.34
CA GLN A 240 20.95 -2.53 22.51
C GLN A 240 21.64 -1.97 21.25
N SER A 241 21.52 -0.65 21.05
CA SER A 241 22.19 0.06 19.97
C SER A 241 23.70 -0.12 20.06
N GLY A 242 24.35 -0.26 18.90
CA GLY A 242 25.78 -0.52 18.80
C GLY A 242 26.16 -2.01 18.75
N MET A 243 25.23 -2.94 18.98
CA MET A 243 25.50 -4.37 18.80
C MET A 243 25.79 -4.69 17.32
N THR A 244 26.81 -5.50 17.07
CA THR A 244 27.13 -6.01 15.73
C THR A 244 26.11 -7.06 15.28
N ARG A 245 26.12 -7.38 13.99
CA ARG A 245 25.29 -8.44 13.41
C ARG A 245 25.44 -9.76 14.16
N GLU A 246 26.67 -10.17 14.43
CA GLU A 246 27.01 -11.44 15.07
C GLU A 246 26.50 -11.48 16.51
N GLN A 247 26.58 -10.35 17.24
CA GLN A 247 26.07 -10.25 18.60
C GLN A 247 24.54 -10.40 18.64
N VAL A 248 23.84 -9.80 17.67
CA VAL A 248 22.38 -9.92 17.56
C VAL A 248 21.98 -11.32 17.10
N GLU A 249 22.70 -11.91 16.14
CA GLU A 249 22.50 -13.30 15.68
C GLU A 249 22.62 -14.30 16.84
N ALA A 250 23.53 -14.09 17.76
CA ALA A 250 23.69 -14.92 18.95
C ALA A 250 22.53 -14.75 19.96
N ALA A 251 21.98 -13.55 20.10
CA ALA A 251 20.95 -13.23 21.09
C ALA A 251 19.52 -13.57 20.61
N ILE A 252 19.23 -13.36 19.32
CA ILE A 252 17.86 -13.40 18.79
C ILE A 252 17.14 -14.76 18.96
N PRO A 253 17.78 -15.94 18.89
CA PRO A 253 17.08 -17.20 19.06
C PRO A 253 16.44 -17.32 20.45
N GLY A 254 17.18 -16.98 21.51
CA GLY A 254 16.68 -17.04 22.89
C GLY A 254 15.53 -16.04 23.14
N ILE A 255 15.62 -14.84 22.55
CA ILE A 255 14.56 -13.84 22.59
C ILE A 255 13.29 -14.38 21.93
N LEU A 256 13.42 -14.99 20.75
CA LEU A 256 12.28 -15.51 19.98
C LEU A 256 11.64 -16.73 20.65
N SER A 257 12.40 -17.66 21.25
CA SER A 257 11.82 -18.77 22.02
C SER A 257 10.97 -18.26 23.20
N ARG A 258 11.39 -17.15 23.84
CA ARG A 258 10.62 -16.50 24.91
C ARG A 258 9.37 -15.78 24.39
N LEU A 259 9.47 -15.09 23.26
CA LEU A 259 8.38 -14.25 22.74
C LEU A 259 7.38 -15.01 21.87
N ASN A 260 7.82 -16.08 21.20
CA ASN A 260 7.06 -16.89 20.27
C ASN A 260 7.38 -18.40 20.45
N PRO A 261 7.01 -19.01 21.59
CA PRO A 261 7.35 -20.41 21.90
C PRO A 261 6.75 -21.41 20.89
N ARG A 262 5.67 -21.05 20.18
CA ARG A 262 5.11 -21.89 19.12
C ARG A 262 6.06 -22.04 17.94
N GLY A 263 6.85 -21.01 17.65
CA GLY A 263 7.82 -21.00 16.55
C GLY A 263 8.96 -21.99 16.72
N ASP A 264 9.24 -22.47 17.94
CA ASP A 264 10.25 -23.50 18.21
C ASP A 264 9.81 -24.88 17.69
N SER A 265 8.50 -25.10 17.58
CA SER A 265 7.92 -26.37 17.12
C SER A 265 7.68 -26.44 15.60
N ILE A 266 7.86 -25.32 14.89
CA ILE A 266 7.63 -25.23 13.45
C ILE A 266 8.94 -25.55 12.73
N GLN A 267 8.89 -26.47 11.77
CA GLN A 267 10.05 -26.84 10.98
C GLN A 267 10.56 -25.65 10.14
N PRO A 268 11.85 -25.28 10.23
CA PRO A 268 12.42 -24.23 9.40
C PRO A 268 12.28 -24.55 7.92
N GLN A 269 11.82 -23.56 7.15
CA GLN A 269 11.74 -23.65 5.70
C GLN A 269 12.97 -22.99 5.08
N PRO A 270 13.61 -23.59 4.06
CA PRO A 270 14.71 -22.94 3.36
C PRO A 270 14.17 -21.71 2.61
N ILE A 271 14.71 -20.53 2.90
CA ILE A 271 14.42 -19.29 2.18
C ILE A 271 15.70 -18.87 1.46
N THR A 272 15.63 -18.80 0.15
CA THR A 272 16.73 -18.24 -0.65
C THR A 272 16.64 -16.72 -0.66
N GLU A 273 17.79 -16.05 -0.69
CA GLU A 273 17.87 -14.61 -0.92
C GLU A 273 17.15 -14.23 -2.23
N THR A 274 16.58 -13.03 -2.27
CA THR A 274 15.95 -12.47 -3.47
C THR A 274 17.02 -11.78 -4.32
N PRO A 275 17.39 -12.29 -5.52
CA PRO A 275 18.48 -11.70 -6.30
C PRO A 275 18.19 -10.26 -6.69
N ARG A 276 19.22 -9.41 -6.68
CA ARG A 276 19.07 -7.98 -7.04
C ARG A 276 18.56 -7.78 -8.45
N GLU A 277 18.88 -8.69 -9.38
CA GLU A 277 18.34 -8.67 -10.73
C GLU A 277 16.83 -8.85 -10.77
N TRP A 278 16.27 -9.69 -9.90
CA TRP A 278 14.83 -9.88 -9.78
C TRP A 278 14.18 -8.62 -9.21
N VAL A 279 14.73 -8.07 -8.11
CA VAL A 279 14.25 -6.81 -7.50
C VAL A 279 14.21 -5.68 -8.52
N ASN A 280 15.33 -5.46 -9.23
CA ASN A 280 15.41 -4.43 -10.27
C ASN A 280 14.42 -4.65 -11.41
N ALA A 281 14.07 -5.91 -11.73
CA ALA A 281 13.09 -6.24 -12.76
C ALA A 281 11.66 -5.94 -12.28
N ILE A 282 11.34 -6.26 -11.03
CA ILE A 282 10.06 -5.89 -10.39
C ILE A 282 9.89 -4.39 -10.31
N GLN A 283 10.86 -3.65 -9.77
CA GLN A 283 10.80 -2.19 -9.65
C GLN A 283 10.59 -1.51 -11.01
N LYS A 284 11.18 -2.04 -12.10
CA LYS A 284 10.96 -1.55 -13.47
C LYS A 284 9.61 -1.91 -14.06
N SER A 285 8.89 -2.87 -13.46
CA SER A 285 7.59 -3.32 -13.91
C SER A 285 6.43 -2.60 -13.20
N VAL A 286 6.64 -2.11 -11.98
CA VAL A 286 5.63 -1.37 -11.20
C VAL A 286 5.42 0.05 -11.76
N GLY A 287 4.18 0.52 -11.69
CA GLY A 287 3.80 1.91 -11.97
C GLY A 287 2.31 2.04 -12.34
N PRO A 288 1.79 3.26 -12.47
CA PRO A 288 0.37 3.48 -12.76
C PRO A 288 -0.01 3.10 -14.21
N GLY A 289 -1.29 2.82 -14.45
CA GLY A 289 -1.89 2.68 -15.78
C GLY A 289 -1.50 1.43 -16.60
N PRO A 290 -1.93 1.35 -17.89
CA PRO A 290 -1.68 0.21 -18.78
C PRO A 290 -0.19 -0.10 -18.99
N GLY A 291 0.19 -1.37 -19.00
CA GLY A 291 1.59 -1.79 -19.05
C GLY A 291 2.32 -1.41 -20.33
N SER A 292 3.34 -0.55 -20.26
CA SER A 292 4.22 -0.37 -21.41
C SER A 292 4.96 -1.67 -21.76
N ARG A 293 5.33 -1.86 -23.04
CA ARG A 293 6.12 -3.03 -23.47
C ARG A 293 7.40 -3.21 -22.66
N LYS A 294 8.00 -2.12 -22.17
CA LYS A 294 9.20 -2.15 -21.31
C LYS A 294 8.88 -2.73 -19.93
N ARG A 295 7.77 -2.31 -19.29
CA ARG A 295 7.32 -2.84 -18.00
C ARG A 295 6.95 -4.32 -18.10
N PHE A 296 6.24 -4.69 -19.17
CA PHE A 296 5.87 -6.09 -19.40
C PHE A 296 7.09 -7.00 -19.57
N ARG A 297 8.09 -6.59 -20.36
CA ARG A 297 9.36 -7.32 -20.48
C ARG A 297 10.12 -7.42 -19.16
N ALA A 298 10.05 -6.39 -18.30
CA ALA A 298 10.67 -6.42 -16.99
C ALA A 298 9.97 -7.44 -16.07
N ALA A 299 8.64 -7.50 -16.07
CA ALA A 299 7.88 -8.53 -15.36
C ALA A 299 8.19 -9.95 -15.90
N GLN A 300 8.31 -10.13 -17.21
CA GLN A 300 8.74 -11.40 -17.80
C GLN A 300 10.14 -11.81 -17.34
N LYS A 301 11.10 -10.87 -17.29
CA LYS A 301 12.44 -11.14 -16.75
C LYS A 301 12.37 -11.58 -15.28
N ALA A 302 11.57 -10.91 -14.45
CA ALA A 302 11.37 -11.32 -13.06
C ALA A 302 10.74 -12.72 -12.96
N ALA A 303 9.78 -13.04 -13.82
CA ALA A 303 9.19 -14.38 -13.88
C ALA A 303 10.23 -15.46 -14.25
N LEU A 304 11.09 -15.21 -15.24
CA LEU A 304 12.15 -16.14 -15.63
C LEU A 304 13.14 -16.38 -14.50
N ILE A 305 13.62 -15.32 -13.83
CA ILE A 305 14.54 -15.46 -12.70
C ILE A 305 13.89 -16.26 -11.57
N GLY A 306 12.62 -15.97 -11.22
CA GLY A 306 11.92 -16.74 -10.19
C GLY A 306 11.75 -18.22 -10.54
N GLN A 307 11.64 -18.56 -11.82
CA GLN A 307 11.62 -19.94 -12.30
C GLN A 307 12.98 -20.61 -12.16
N GLU A 308 14.06 -19.93 -12.56
CA GLU A 308 15.44 -20.42 -12.47
C GLU A 308 15.87 -20.63 -11.02
N GLN A 309 15.41 -19.79 -10.09
CA GLN A 309 15.59 -19.95 -8.65
C GLN A 309 14.75 -21.08 -8.04
N GLY A 310 13.83 -21.68 -8.81
CA GLY A 310 12.96 -22.75 -8.32
C GLY A 310 11.94 -22.31 -7.29
N TRP A 311 11.57 -21.02 -7.25
CA TRP A 311 10.64 -20.52 -6.24
C TRP A 311 9.22 -21.04 -6.41
N THR A 312 8.61 -21.38 -5.29
CA THR A 312 7.21 -21.82 -5.19
C THR A 312 6.36 -20.91 -4.31
N ASP A 313 6.93 -19.82 -3.80
CA ASP A 313 6.28 -18.85 -2.91
C ASP A 313 5.64 -17.67 -3.67
N HIS A 314 5.14 -16.65 -2.96
CA HIS A 314 4.50 -15.48 -3.57
C HIS A 314 5.41 -14.66 -4.48
N ARG A 315 6.75 -14.73 -4.32
CA ARG A 315 7.68 -14.09 -5.27
C ARG A 315 7.58 -14.72 -6.65
N ARG A 316 7.24 -16.01 -6.74
CA ARG A 316 6.95 -16.67 -8.01
C ARG A 316 5.65 -16.15 -8.64
N ALA A 317 4.65 -15.83 -7.82
CA ALA A 317 3.35 -15.36 -8.26
C ALA A 317 3.35 -13.88 -8.72
N PHE A 318 4.12 -13.03 -8.04
CA PHE A 318 4.02 -11.57 -8.18
C PHE A 318 4.25 -11.05 -9.62
N PRO A 319 5.27 -11.51 -10.38
CA PRO A 319 5.44 -11.11 -11.77
C PRO A 319 4.23 -11.44 -12.66
N TYR A 320 3.57 -12.58 -12.42
CA TYR A 320 2.38 -12.97 -13.18
C TYR A 320 1.19 -12.10 -12.83
N TYR A 321 0.98 -11.76 -11.55
CA TYR A 321 -0.03 -10.79 -11.17
C TYR A 321 0.18 -9.44 -11.88
N LEU A 322 1.43 -8.94 -11.92
CA LEU A 322 1.75 -7.69 -12.62
C LEU A 322 1.47 -7.79 -14.12
N MET A 323 1.88 -8.88 -14.79
CA MET A 323 1.59 -9.09 -16.21
C MET A 323 0.08 -9.14 -16.49
N GLY A 324 -0.68 -9.85 -15.66
CA GLY A 324 -2.14 -9.89 -15.76
C GLY A 324 -2.76 -8.50 -15.67
N ARG A 325 -2.34 -7.69 -14.69
CA ARG A 325 -2.80 -6.29 -14.52
C ARG A 325 -2.48 -5.41 -15.72
N MET A 326 -1.35 -5.66 -16.39
CA MET A 326 -0.92 -4.88 -17.54
C MET A 326 -1.75 -5.15 -18.80
N VAL A 327 -2.17 -6.40 -19.01
CA VAL A 327 -2.86 -6.81 -20.25
C VAL A 327 -4.38 -6.95 -20.09
N GLN A 328 -4.93 -6.86 -18.88
CA GLN A 328 -6.35 -7.16 -18.60
C GLN A 328 -7.39 -6.38 -19.43
N PHE A 329 -7.05 -5.19 -19.92
CA PHE A 329 -7.96 -4.40 -20.75
C PHE A 329 -7.78 -4.68 -22.25
N ASP A 330 -6.58 -5.07 -22.68
CA ASP A 330 -6.24 -5.33 -24.09
C ASP A 330 -6.50 -6.79 -24.48
N ASP A 331 -6.12 -7.72 -23.60
CA ASP A 331 -6.28 -9.17 -23.76
C ASP A 331 -6.72 -9.81 -22.42
N PRO A 332 -8.03 -9.80 -22.13
CA PRO A 332 -8.57 -10.37 -20.91
C PRO A 332 -8.30 -11.88 -20.74
N GLN A 333 -8.20 -12.63 -21.85
CA GLN A 333 -7.96 -14.08 -21.78
C GLN A 333 -6.52 -14.36 -21.35
N GLN A 334 -5.54 -13.64 -21.91
CA GLN A 334 -4.15 -13.76 -21.46
C GLN A 334 -3.99 -13.28 -20.00
N ALA A 335 -4.71 -12.23 -19.61
CA ALA A 335 -4.69 -11.77 -18.23
C ALA A 335 -5.14 -12.86 -17.25
N LEU A 336 -6.21 -13.59 -17.58
CA LEU A 336 -6.66 -14.73 -16.76
C LEU A 336 -5.60 -15.82 -16.65
N LEU A 337 -4.93 -16.18 -17.75
CA LEU A 337 -3.86 -17.18 -17.69
C LEU A 337 -2.74 -16.75 -16.73
N HIS A 338 -2.37 -15.48 -16.73
CA HIS A 338 -1.42 -14.94 -15.76
C HIS A 338 -1.95 -14.99 -14.32
N TYR A 339 -3.21 -14.63 -14.09
CA TYR A 339 -3.82 -14.70 -12.76
C TYR A 339 -3.95 -16.14 -12.24
N ASP A 340 -4.23 -17.11 -13.11
CA ASP A 340 -4.31 -18.52 -12.75
C ASP A 340 -2.95 -19.05 -12.30
N VAL A 341 -1.88 -18.70 -13.02
CA VAL A 341 -0.50 -19.03 -12.61
C VAL A 341 -0.16 -18.36 -11.27
N ALA A 342 -0.51 -17.09 -11.07
CA ALA A 342 -0.30 -16.42 -9.79
C ALA A 342 -1.04 -17.15 -8.66
N LEU A 343 -2.33 -17.45 -8.85
CA LEU A 343 -3.18 -18.13 -7.86
C LEU A 343 -2.68 -19.54 -7.54
N GLN A 344 -2.08 -20.26 -8.50
CA GLN A 344 -1.48 -21.57 -8.26
C GLN A 344 -0.43 -21.50 -7.14
N PHE A 345 0.53 -20.57 -7.24
CA PHE A 345 1.59 -20.41 -6.25
C PHE A 345 1.09 -19.80 -4.93
N LEU A 346 0.19 -18.82 -5.00
CA LEU A 346 -0.37 -18.21 -3.80
C LEU A 346 -1.19 -19.23 -2.98
N ARG A 347 -2.03 -20.06 -3.62
CA ARG A 347 -2.80 -21.09 -2.88
C ARG A 347 -1.93 -22.12 -2.18
N ALA A 348 -0.73 -22.38 -2.70
CA ALA A 348 0.24 -23.30 -2.11
C ALA A 348 1.07 -22.66 -0.99
N SER A 349 1.02 -21.33 -0.82
CA SER A 349 1.87 -20.56 0.08
C SER A 349 1.06 -20.00 1.26
N PRO A 350 1.35 -20.41 2.51
CA PRO A 350 0.72 -19.83 3.70
C PRO A 350 0.96 -18.32 3.80
N GLY A 351 0.02 -17.57 4.38
CA GLY A 351 0.17 -16.13 4.62
C GLY A 351 -0.09 -15.24 3.40
N THR A 352 -0.54 -15.80 2.27
CA THR A 352 -0.79 -15.06 1.02
C THR A 352 -2.26 -14.72 0.77
N GLU A 353 -3.10 -14.78 1.81
CA GLU A 353 -4.53 -14.55 1.69
C GLU A 353 -4.85 -13.17 1.10
N VAL A 354 -4.08 -12.15 1.49
CA VAL A 354 -4.22 -10.78 0.98
C VAL A 354 -3.85 -10.71 -0.51
N HIS A 355 -2.71 -11.29 -0.91
CA HIS A 355 -2.32 -11.42 -2.33
C HIS A 355 -3.42 -12.09 -3.16
N ARG A 356 -4.00 -13.19 -2.65
CA ARG A 356 -5.09 -13.88 -3.32
C ARG A 356 -6.32 -12.99 -3.47
N ALA A 357 -6.67 -12.23 -2.45
CA ALA A 357 -7.79 -11.30 -2.52
C ALA A 357 -7.56 -10.18 -3.56
N TYR A 358 -6.33 -9.70 -3.72
CA TYR A 358 -5.96 -8.79 -4.83
C TYR A 358 -6.21 -9.41 -6.21
N VAL A 359 -5.84 -10.68 -6.40
CA VAL A 359 -6.12 -11.39 -7.66
C VAL A 359 -7.62 -11.62 -7.84
N THR A 360 -8.34 -11.99 -6.77
CA THR A 360 -9.80 -12.16 -6.79
C THR A 360 -10.53 -10.91 -7.28
N THR A 361 -10.09 -9.71 -6.88
CA THR A 361 -10.64 -8.44 -7.40
C THR A 361 -10.66 -8.41 -8.93
N GLN A 362 -9.58 -8.88 -9.57
CA GLN A 362 -9.45 -8.86 -11.04
C GLN A 362 -10.26 -9.98 -11.70
N THR A 363 -10.14 -11.21 -11.18
CA THR A 363 -10.83 -12.37 -11.77
C THR A 363 -12.34 -12.29 -11.59
N ALA A 364 -12.83 -11.69 -10.49
CA ALA A 364 -14.24 -11.49 -10.26
C ALA A 364 -14.86 -10.46 -11.21
N SER A 365 -14.14 -9.36 -11.49
CA SER A 365 -14.57 -8.39 -12.51
C SER A 365 -14.79 -9.06 -13.87
N TYR A 366 -13.87 -9.94 -14.26
CA TYR A 366 -14.01 -10.71 -15.51
C TYR A 366 -15.20 -11.67 -15.49
N ALA A 367 -15.42 -12.41 -14.40
CA ALA A 367 -16.57 -13.30 -14.26
C ALA A 367 -17.91 -12.54 -14.33
N LEU A 368 -17.98 -11.35 -13.73
CA LEU A 368 -19.17 -10.49 -13.76
C LEU A 368 -19.47 -9.97 -15.16
N ALA A 369 -18.44 -9.65 -15.96
CA ALA A 369 -18.62 -9.29 -17.37
C ALA A 369 -19.23 -10.42 -18.22
N GLN A 370 -19.14 -11.68 -17.75
CA GLN A 370 -19.78 -12.85 -18.38
C GLN A 370 -21.14 -13.20 -17.79
N GLY A 371 -21.68 -12.40 -16.86
CA GLY A 371 -22.94 -12.70 -16.20
C GLY A 371 -22.86 -13.82 -15.15
N LYS A 372 -21.65 -14.18 -14.68
CA LYS A 372 -21.42 -15.27 -13.71
C LYS A 372 -21.49 -14.79 -12.26
N GLY A 373 -22.33 -13.80 -11.96
CA GLY A 373 -22.40 -13.17 -10.64
C GLY A 373 -22.67 -14.16 -9.51
N SER A 374 -23.60 -15.10 -9.67
CA SER A 374 -23.92 -16.09 -8.63
C SER A 374 -22.75 -17.03 -8.31
N GLU A 375 -21.94 -17.37 -9.32
CA GLU A 375 -20.81 -18.29 -9.19
C GLU A 375 -19.66 -17.68 -8.38
N VAL A 376 -19.43 -16.36 -8.51
CA VAL A 376 -18.27 -15.68 -7.89
C VAL A 376 -18.55 -15.05 -6.52
N LEU A 377 -19.81 -15.06 -6.07
CA LEU A 377 -20.19 -14.52 -4.77
C LEU A 377 -19.40 -15.12 -3.58
N PRO A 378 -19.20 -16.45 -3.49
CA PRO A 378 -18.45 -17.03 -2.38
C PRO A 378 -16.99 -16.55 -2.31
N GLU A 379 -16.31 -16.42 -3.46
CA GLU A 379 -14.95 -15.91 -3.55
C GLU A 379 -14.88 -14.43 -3.17
N LEU A 380 -15.86 -13.63 -3.59
CA LEU A 380 -15.97 -12.22 -3.20
C LEU A 380 -16.16 -12.08 -1.69
N ASP A 381 -17.05 -12.87 -1.09
CA ASP A 381 -17.28 -12.86 0.37
C ASP A 381 -16.00 -13.18 1.13
N LYS A 382 -15.27 -14.22 0.71
CA LYS A 382 -13.98 -14.57 1.31
C LYS A 382 -12.94 -13.46 1.16
N ALA A 383 -12.86 -12.82 -0.01
CA ALA A 383 -11.90 -11.74 -0.26
C ALA A 383 -12.26 -10.48 0.57
N ILE A 384 -13.54 -10.16 0.71
CA ILE A 384 -14.04 -9.07 1.56
C ILE A 384 -13.63 -9.29 3.02
N ASP A 385 -13.81 -10.51 3.54
CA ASP A 385 -13.41 -10.85 4.90
C ASP A 385 -11.90 -10.70 5.13
N VAL A 386 -11.09 -11.10 4.14
CA VAL A 386 -9.64 -10.93 4.17
C VAL A 386 -9.27 -9.44 4.17
N MET A 387 -9.79 -8.65 3.23
CA MET A 387 -9.46 -7.21 3.12
C MET A 387 -9.99 -6.40 4.30
N THR A 388 -11.08 -6.84 4.93
CA THR A 388 -11.56 -6.24 6.19
C THR A 388 -10.57 -6.44 7.33
N ARG A 389 -10.02 -7.66 7.49
CA ARG A 389 -9.00 -7.94 8.52
C ARG A 389 -7.64 -7.32 8.23
N ALA A 390 -7.26 -7.24 6.95
CA ALA A 390 -6.07 -6.55 6.49
C ALA A 390 -6.23 -5.02 6.50
N GLU A 391 -7.44 -4.54 6.80
CA GLU A 391 -7.78 -3.12 6.87
C GLU A 391 -7.50 -2.35 5.58
N ASN A 392 -7.66 -2.98 4.43
CA ASN A 392 -7.39 -2.37 3.13
C ASN A 392 -8.71 -1.82 2.54
N ALA A 393 -9.01 -0.55 2.81
CA ALA A 393 -10.30 0.06 2.45
C ALA A 393 -10.49 0.25 0.94
N SER A 394 -9.44 0.56 0.19
CA SER A 394 -9.51 0.72 -1.26
C SER A 394 -9.91 -0.60 -1.93
N GLN A 395 -9.24 -1.71 -1.58
CA GLN A 395 -9.60 -3.04 -2.07
C GLN A 395 -10.95 -3.51 -1.54
N LEU A 396 -11.26 -3.24 -0.26
CA LEU A 396 -12.57 -3.56 0.32
C LEU A 396 -13.71 -2.86 -0.40
N ALA A 397 -13.56 -1.57 -0.71
CA ALA A 397 -14.54 -0.80 -1.46
C ALA A 397 -14.76 -1.40 -2.87
N THR A 398 -13.69 -1.72 -3.59
CA THR A 398 -13.78 -2.36 -4.91
C THR A 398 -14.48 -3.72 -4.83
N LEU A 399 -14.10 -4.58 -3.89
CA LEU A 399 -14.73 -5.89 -3.71
C LEU A 399 -16.22 -5.80 -3.35
N LEU A 400 -16.60 -4.82 -2.51
CA LEU A 400 -18.01 -4.57 -2.19
C LEU A 400 -18.79 -4.10 -3.42
N LEU A 401 -18.21 -3.24 -4.27
CA LEU A 401 -18.84 -2.85 -5.54
C LEU A 401 -19.04 -4.06 -6.47
N LEU A 402 -18.05 -4.94 -6.59
CA LEU A 402 -18.16 -6.18 -7.37
C LEU A 402 -19.24 -7.12 -6.78
N LYS A 403 -19.30 -7.23 -5.45
CA LYS A 403 -20.36 -8.00 -4.75
C LYS A 403 -21.75 -7.42 -5.01
N SER A 404 -21.89 -6.09 -5.00
CA SER A 404 -23.14 -5.45 -5.37
C SER A 404 -23.59 -5.85 -6.78
N GLU A 405 -22.68 -5.84 -7.75
CA GLU A 405 -22.99 -6.26 -9.11
C GLU A 405 -23.37 -7.76 -9.18
N ALA A 406 -22.61 -8.62 -8.51
CA ALA A 406 -22.89 -10.05 -8.42
C ALA A 406 -24.29 -10.35 -7.83
N LEU A 407 -24.69 -9.60 -6.79
CA LEU A 407 -26.01 -9.67 -6.18
C LEU A 407 -27.11 -9.18 -7.13
N SER A 408 -26.85 -8.11 -7.90
CA SER A 408 -27.78 -7.60 -8.93
C SER A 408 -28.05 -8.64 -10.01
N GLN A 409 -27.00 -9.26 -10.55
CA GLN A 409 -27.12 -10.35 -11.54
C GLN A 409 -27.88 -11.56 -10.99
N SER A 410 -27.80 -11.78 -9.67
CA SER A 410 -28.53 -12.85 -8.97
C SER A 410 -29.96 -12.47 -8.57
N GLY A 411 -30.48 -11.31 -9.00
CA GLY A 411 -31.82 -10.82 -8.67
C GLY A 411 -31.99 -10.29 -7.23
N ARG A 412 -30.90 -10.18 -6.46
CA ARG A 412 -30.91 -9.76 -5.04
C ARG A 412 -30.74 -8.23 -4.90
N LEU A 413 -31.63 -7.47 -5.55
CA LEU A 413 -31.49 -6.02 -5.75
C LEU A 413 -31.41 -5.20 -4.45
N THR A 414 -32.17 -5.55 -3.41
CA THR A 414 -32.12 -4.84 -2.12
C THR A 414 -30.77 -5.01 -1.44
N GLN A 415 -30.21 -6.22 -1.47
CA GLN A 415 -28.89 -6.50 -0.92
C GLN A 415 -27.80 -5.80 -1.72
N ALA A 416 -27.90 -5.81 -3.07
CA ALA A 416 -26.98 -5.10 -3.94
C ALA A 416 -26.90 -3.60 -3.59
N ARG A 417 -28.05 -2.92 -3.48
CA ARG A 417 -28.11 -1.50 -3.10
C ARG A 417 -27.47 -1.24 -1.74
N SER A 418 -27.75 -2.09 -0.75
CA SER A 418 -27.16 -1.95 0.59
C SER A 418 -25.64 -2.09 0.57
N VAL A 419 -25.11 -3.09 -0.15
CA VAL A 419 -23.66 -3.32 -0.28
C VAL A 419 -22.99 -2.19 -1.04
N ARG A 420 -23.64 -1.67 -2.08
CA ARG A 420 -23.15 -0.49 -2.83
C ARG A 420 -23.00 0.72 -1.92
N LEU A 421 -24.01 1.05 -1.12
CA LEU A 421 -23.92 2.16 -0.17
C LEU A 421 -22.79 1.96 0.85
N ASP A 422 -22.60 0.72 1.33
CA ASP A 422 -21.50 0.40 2.26
C ASP A 422 -20.12 0.63 1.62
N SER A 423 -19.97 0.25 0.34
CA SER A 423 -18.73 0.42 -0.43
C SER A 423 -18.32 1.90 -0.56
N LEU A 424 -19.28 2.83 -0.70
CA LEU A 424 -19.00 4.25 -0.84
C LEU A 424 -18.36 4.84 0.41
N GLY A 425 -18.80 4.39 1.59
CA GLY A 425 -18.21 4.82 2.87
C GLY A 425 -16.74 4.39 3.00
N TRP A 426 -16.41 3.18 2.52
CA TRP A 426 -15.03 2.69 2.46
C TRP A 426 -14.22 3.37 1.34
N ALA A 427 -14.83 3.64 0.19
CA ALA A 427 -14.17 4.31 -0.92
C ALA A 427 -13.69 5.72 -0.53
N ARG A 428 -14.46 6.45 0.29
CA ARG A 428 -14.02 7.75 0.84
C ARG A 428 -12.78 7.64 1.74
N TYR A 429 -12.61 6.51 2.44
CA TYR A 429 -11.40 6.27 3.24
C TYR A 429 -10.24 5.81 2.36
N GLY A 430 -10.49 4.89 1.43
CA GLY A 430 -9.47 4.27 0.58
C GLY A 430 -8.94 5.14 -0.55
N PHE A 431 -9.78 6.02 -1.13
CA PHE A 431 -9.43 6.87 -2.28
C PHE A 431 -9.50 8.37 -1.98
N GLY A 432 -10.10 8.77 -0.85
CA GLY A 432 -10.23 10.17 -0.44
C GLY A 432 -11.26 10.95 -1.27
N SER A 433 -10.85 11.42 -2.46
CA SER A 433 -11.59 12.38 -3.28
C SER A 433 -12.96 11.85 -3.72
N GLU A 434 -14.01 12.66 -3.54
CA GLU A 434 -15.37 12.32 -3.97
C GLU A 434 -15.48 12.11 -5.49
N ILE A 435 -14.63 12.79 -6.27
CA ILE A 435 -14.54 12.61 -7.73
C ILE A 435 -14.02 11.21 -8.05
N VAL A 436 -12.98 10.76 -7.35
CA VAL A 436 -12.41 9.41 -7.54
C VAL A 436 -13.40 8.34 -7.10
N VAL A 437 -14.11 8.56 -5.99
CA VAL A 437 -15.18 7.66 -5.53
C VAL A 437 -16.28 7.55 -6.59
N ARG A 438 -16.72 8.66 -7.18
CA ARG A 438 -17.74 8.66 -8.24
C ARG A 438 -17.26 7.97 -9.52
N SER A 439 -16.01 8.19 -9.94
CA SER A 439 -15.41 7.51 -11.10
C SER A 439 -15.36 6.00 -10.90
N LEU A 440 -14.90 5.52 -9.74
CA LEU A 440 -14.84 4.09 -9.41
C LEU A 440 -16.22 3.42 -9.55
N VAL A 441 -17.26 4.13 -9.12
CA VAL A 441 -18.64 3.66 -9.15
C VAL A 441 -19.20 3.58 -10.57
N GLN A 442 -18.75 4.47 -11.47
CA GLN A 442 -19.07 4.43 -12.90
C GLN A 442 -18.32 3.31 -13.60
N ASP A 443 -17.00 3.17 -13.38
CA ASP A 443 -16.18 2.13 -14.01
C ASP A 443 -16.69 0.71 -13.71
N VAL A 444 -17.10 0.42 -12.48
CA VAL A 444 -17.66 -0.89 -12.12
C VAL A 444 -19.05 -1.10 -12.72
N ALA A 445 -19.85 -0.04 -12.88
CA ALA A 445 -21.18 -0.11 -13.49
C ALA A 445 -21.13 -0.22 -15.02
N GLU A 446 -20.10 0.32 -15.66
CA GLU A 446 -19.90 0.35 -17.12
C GLU A 446 -19.05 -0.83 -17.63
N ALA A 447 -18.29 -1.51 -16.77
CA ALA A 447 -17.57 -2.75 -17.10
C ALA A 447 -18.41 -3.83 -17.82
N PRO A 448 -19.69 -4.07 -17.46
CA PRO A 448 -20.56 -4.97 -18.23
C PRO A 448 -21.14 -4.35 -19.52
N ALA A 449 -21.14 -3.03 -19.68
CA ALA A 449 -21.76 -2.33 -20.80
C ALA A 449 -20.81 -2.11 -21.99
N ASN A 450 -19.51 -1.89 -21.74
CA ASN A 450 -18.52 -1.63 -22.79
C ASN A 450 -18.08 -2.87 -23.60
N ASN A 451 -18.64 -4.04 -23.30
CA ASN A 451 -18.40 -5.27 -24.07
C ASN A 451 -19.54 -5.63 -25.03
N LYS A 452 -20.44 -4.67 -25.33
CA LYS A 452 -21.42 -4.80 -26.42
C LYS A 452 -21.08 -3.86 -27.58
N GLY A 453 -20.21 -4.34 -28.45
CA GLY A 453 -20.18 -3.96 -29.87
C GLY A 453 -19.40 -2.69 -30.23
N GLY A 454 -18.30 -2.90 -30.94
CA GLY A 454 -17.50 -1.89 -31.63
C GLY A 454 -16.28 -2.52 -32.24
#